data_AF-A0A662Q148-F1
#
_entry.id   AF-A0A662Q148-F1
#
_cell.length_a   1.000
_cell.length_b   1.000
_cell.length_c   1.000
_cell.angle_alpha   90.00
_cell.angle_beta   90.00
_cell.angle_gamma   90.00
#
_symmetry.space_group_name_H-M   'P 1'
#
loop_
_entity.id
_entity.type
_entity.pdbx_description
1 polymer ?
#
loop_
_entity_poly.entity_id
_entity_poly.type
_entity_poly.pdbx_seq_one_letter_code
_entity_poly.pdbx_strand_id
1 'polypeptide(L)'
;ERCIKVKGVAQVIASPIHHPRFYVGKAIVGSLCWAYHLRMGGVIAFASVPIVDPNIDLEALEMKEPVRLEHVLFKEGERVYLEGFPEDTFVILDGNPSSPAGGKGMVIEIFPEALKVISNRPYNLDCYPVGMNRDG
;
A
#
# COMPACT_ATOMS: atom_id res chain seq x y z
N GLU A 1 14.08 7.27 -10.01
CA GLU A 1 13.38 8.01 -8.95
C GLU A 1 12.13 8.63 -9.55
N ARG A 2 10.97 8.50 -8.89
CA ARG A 2 9.69 9.05 -9.36
C ARG A 2 9.11 9.93 -8.25
N CYS A 3 8.84 11.19 -8.58
CA CYS A 3 8.17 12.12 -7.69
C CYS A 3 6.67 12.18 -8.00
N ILE A 4 5.82 12.15 -6.97
CA ILE A 4 4.37 12.21 -7.06
C ILE A 4 3.86 13.32 -6.12
N LYS A 5 3.10 14.25 -6.69
CA LYS A 5 2.37 15.26 -5.92
C LYS A 5 1.09 14.64 -5.36
N VAL A 6 0.94 14.61 -4.04
CA VAL A 6 -0.27 14.15 -3.36
C VAL A 6 -1.24 15.32 -3.17
N LYS A 7 -1.96 15.70 -4.23
CA LYS A 7 -3.04 16.69 -4.19
C LYS A 7 -4.40 16.00 -4.19
N GLY A 8 -5.30 16.40 -3.29
CA GLY A 8 -6.65 15.82 -3.21
C GLY A 8 -6.66 14.35 -2.80
N VAL A 9 -5.61 13.91 -2.09
CA VAL A 9 -5.46 12.56 -1.55
C VAL A 9 -5.73 12.62 -0.05
N ALA A 10 -6.67 11.82 0.42
CA ALA A 10 -6.94 11.68 1.85
C ALA A 10 -6.23 10.45 2.46
N GLN A 11 -5.89 9.46 1.64
CA GLN A 11 -5.24 8.24 2.10
C GLN A 11 -4.21 7.72 1.10
N VAL A 12 -3.02 7.37 1.61
CA VAL A 12 -1.96 6.68 0.87
C VAL A 12 -1.77 5.30 1.48
N ILE A 13 -1.81 4.25 0.66
CA ILE A 13 -1.65 2.87 1.10
C ILE A 13 -0.52 2.24 0.31
N ALA A 14 0.60 1.96 0.96
CA ALA A 14 1.71 1.22 0.37
C ALA A 14 1.59 -0.26 0.70
N SER A 15 1.75 -1.13 -0.29
CA SER A 15 1.75 -2.58 -0.06
C SER A 15 2.86 -3.26 -0.86
N PRO A 16 3.71 -4.08 -0.21
CA PRO A 16 4.67 -4.89 -0.92
C PRO A 16 3.96 -6.02 -1.68
N ILE A 17 4.49 -6.40 -2.84
CA ILE A 17 4.05 -7.53 -3.65
C ILE A 17 5.09 -8.64 -3.47
N HIS A 18 5.06 -9.31 -2.32
CA HIS A 18 5.94 -10.44 -2.07
C HIS A 18 5.53 -11.64 -2.92
N HIS A 19 6.52 -12.32 -3.51
CA HIS A 19 6.34 -13.55 -4.28
C HIS A 19 5.32 -13.44 -5.43
N PRO A 20 5.62 -12.68 -6.51
CA PRO A 20 4.76 -12.65 -7.68
C PRO A 20 4.47 -14.07 -8.19
N ARG A 21 5.41 -15.02 -8.09
CA ARG A 21 5.23 -16.39 -8.56
C ARG A 21 4.08 -17.19 -7.91
N PHE A 22 3.58 -16.79 -6.73
CA PHE A 22 2.57 -17.56 -5.99
C PHE A 22 1.14 -17.06 -6.17
N TYR A 23 0.96 -15.75 -6.40
CA TYR A 23 -0.35 -15.16 -6.67
C TYR A 23 -0.35 -14.38 -7.97
N VAL A 24 -1.32 -14.68 -8.84
CA VAL A 24 -1.49 -14.02 -10.15
C VAL A 24 -2.05 -12.59 -10.01
N GLY A 25 -2.41 -12.17 -8.79
CA GLY A 25 -2.83 -10.79 -8.49
C GLY A 25 -2.88 -10.54 -6.98
N LYS A 26 -2.90 -9.26 -6.59
CA LYS A 26 -3.11 -8.83 -5.19
C LYS A 26 -4.32 -7.91 -5.13
N ALA A 27 -5.22 -8.11 -4.19
CA ALA A 27 -6.25 -7.11 -3.92
C ALA A 27 -5.66 -5.99 -3.06
N ILE A 28 -5.85 -4.75 -3.48
CA ILE A 28 -5.46 -3.55 -2.74
C ILE A 28 -6.65 -2.62 -2.76
N VAL A 29 -7.10 -2.24 -1.56
CA VAL A 29 -8.26 -1.35 -1.42
C VAL A 29 -9.50 -1.95 -2.12
N GLY A 30 -9.68 -3.26 -2.02
CA GLY A 30 -10.78 -3.97 -2.70
C GLY A 30 -10.68 -4.04 -4.23
N SER A 31 -9.62 -3.49 -4.85
CA SER A 31 -9.38 -3.53 -6.29
C SER A 31 -8.26 -4.50 -6.66
N LEU A 32 -8.39 -5.18 -7.81
CA LEU A 32 -7.36 -6.08 -8.33
C LEU A 32 -6.15 -5.29 -8.83
N CYS A 33 -4.99 -5.56 -8.24
CA CYS A 33 -3.72 -4.99 -8.63
C CYS A 33 -3.00 -5.91 -9.63
N TRP A 34 -2.65 -5.34 -10.79
CA TRP A 34 -1.98 -6.00 -11.92
C TRP A 34 -0.44 -6.10 -11.74
N ALA A 35 0.07 -5.79 -10.54
CA ALA A 35 1.50 -5.80 -10.24
C ALA A 35 2.21 -7.10 -10.65
N TYR A 36 1.54 -8.25 -10.50
CA TYR A 36 2.05 -9.55 -10.92
C TYR A 36 2.41 -9.59 -12.41
N HIS A 37 1.43 -9.26 -13.28
CA HIS A 37 1.59 -9.30 -14.73
C HIS A 37 2.65 -8.31 -15.22
N LEU A 38 2.86 -7.22 -14.48
CA LEU A 38 3.84 -6.18 -14.78
C LEU A 38 5.20 -6.39 -14.09
N ARG A 39 5.38 -7.47 -13.31
CA ARG A 39 6.61 -7.78 -12.55
C ARG A 39 7.04 -6.62 -11.64
N MET A 40 6.08 -6.07 -10.90
CA MET A 40 6.29 -4.97 -9.96
C MET A 40 6.47 -5.52 -8.54
N GLY A 41 7.33 -4.87 -7.75
CA GLY A 41 7.65 -5.31 -6.38
C GLY A 41 6.73 -4.72 -5.33
N GLY A 42 6.05 -3.62 -5.64
CA GLY A 42 5.22 -2.89 -4.71
C GLY A 42 4.23 -2.00 -5.45
N VAL A 43 3.29 -1.49 -4.67
CA VAL A 43 2.22 -0.63 -5.19
C VAL A 43 1.78 0.31 -4.10
N ILE A 44 1.56 1.56 -4.50
CA ILE A 44 0.97 2.61 -3.70
C ILE A 44 -0.40 2.89 -4.28
N ALA A 45 -1.43 2.80 -3.44
CA ALA A 45 -2.77 3.25 -3.77
C ALA A 45 -3.02 4.62 -3.12
N PHE A 46 -3.57 5.54 -3.90
CA PHE A 46 -4.03 6.84 -3.46
C PHE A 46 -5.56 6.85 -3.51
N ALA A 47 -6.19 7.33 -2.45
CA ALA A 47 -7.62 7.52 -2.40
C ALA A 47 -7.97 8.97 -2.07
N SER A 48 -8.96 9.53 -2.75
CA SER A 48 -9.45 10.89 -2.47
C SER A 48 -10.23 11.00 -1.16
N VAL A 49 -10.63 9.86 -0.57
CA VAL A 49 -11.27 9.75 0.74
C VAL A 49 -10.68 8.56 1.50
N PRO A 50 -10.78 8.51 2.84
CA PRO A 50 -10.50 7.29 3.59
C PRO A 50 -11.42 6.15 3.13
N ILE A 51 -10.85 4.96 2.92
CA ILE A 51 -11.59 3.80 2.39
C ILE A 51 -12.57 3.23 3.42
N VAL A 52 -12.20 3.32 4.70
CA VAL A 52 -13.08 2.94 5.82
C VAL A 52 -13.27 4.19 6.65
N ASP A 53 -14.49 4.72 6.62
CA ASP A 53 -14.93 5.85 7.42
C ASP A 53 -16.01 5.36 8.40
N PRO A 54 -15.70 5.20 9.69
CA PRO A 54 -16.65 4.67 10.68
C PRO A 54 -17.76 5.67 11.02
N ASN A 55 -17.61 6.94 10.62
CA ASN A 55 -18.57 8.01 10.91
C ASN A 55 -19.38 8.39 9.67
N ILE A 56 -19.38 7.54 8.63
CA ILE A 56 -20.10 7.85 7.40
C ILE A 56 -21.61 7.80 7.64
N ASP A 57 -22.26 8.93 7.38
CA ASP A 57 -23.72 9.03 7.36
C ASP A 57 -24.24 8.70 5.95
N LEU A 58 -25.42 8.08 5.87
CA LEU A 58 -26.09 7.73 4.62
C LEU A 58 -26.39 8.98 3.78
N GLU A 59 -26.82 10.07 4.41
CA GLU A 59 -27.06 11.35 3.70
C GLU A 59 -25.77 11.95 3.13
N ALA A 60 -24.66 11.81 3.85
CA ALA A 60 -23.34 12.23 3.37
C ALA A 60 -22.82 11.33 2.23
N LEU A 61 -23.31 10.11 2.12
CA LEU A 61 -22.93 9.14 1.08
C LEU A 61 -23.60 9.48 -0.26
N GLU A 62 -24.84 9.94 -0.23
CA GLU A 62 -25.61 10.34 -1.43
C GLU A 62 -25.06 11.63 -2.10
N MET A 63 -24.37 12.48 -1.34
CA MET A 63 -23.76 13.72 -1.84
C MET A 63 -22.27 13.60 -2.19
N LYS A 64 -21.65 12.43 -1.99
CA LYS A 64 -20.20 12.26 -2.21
C LYS A 64 -19.87 12.12 -3.69
N GLU A 65 -18.86 12.88 -4.12
CA GLU A 65 -18.22 12.65 -5.42
C GLU A 65 -17.67 11.22 -5.53
N PRO A 66 -17.55 10.66 -6.74
CA PRO A 66 -16.93 9.35 -6.95
C PRO A 66 -15.54 9.28 -6.29
N VAL A 67 -15.31 8.22 -5.52
CA VAL A 67 -14.01 7.96 -4.92
C VAL A 67 -12.97 7.81 -6.02
N ARG A 68 -11.97 8.68 -6.05
CA ARG A 68 -10.83 8.54 -6.95
C ARG A 68 -9.83 7.61 -6.30
N LEU A 69 -9.51 6.54 -7.02
CA LEU A 69 -8.50 5.57 -6.66
C LEU A 69 -7.43 5.52 -7.75
N GLU A 70 -6.17 5.72 -7.36
CA GLU A 70 -5.04 5.68 -8.27
C GLU A 70 -4.00 4.70 -7.77
N HIS A 71 -3.49 3.83 -8.64
CA HIS A 71 -2.44 2.88 -8.30
C HIS A 71 -1.13 3.26 -8.99
N VAL A 72 -0.07 3.38 -8.21
CA VAL A 72 1.29 3.51 -8.71
C VAL A 72 2.05 2.24 -8.38
N LEU A 73 2.45 1.54 -9.43
CA LEU A 73 3.28 0.35 -9.33
C LEU A 73 4.77 0.74 -9.42
N PHE A 74 5.61 0.06 -8.64
CA PHE A 74 7.04 0.30 -8.63
C PHE A 74 7.82 -0.99 -8.34
N LYS A 75 9.09 -1.02 -8.76
CA LYS A 75 10.00 -2.15 -8.63
C LYS A 75 10.89 -2.04 -7.41
N GLU A 76 11.49 -3.16 -7.04
CA GLU A 76 12.63 -3.18 -6.12
C GLU A 76 13.77 -2.30 -6.66
N GLY A 77 14.42 -1.55 -5.78
CA GLY A 77 15.44 -0.56 -6.13
C GLY A 77 14.89 0.79 -6.64
N GLU A 78 13.58 0.90 -6.90
CA GLU A 78 12.96 2.19 -7.19
C GLU A 78 12.58 2.92 -5.90
N ARG A 79 12.83 4.22 -5.88
CA ARG A 79 12.36 5.15 -4.86
C ARG A 79 11.19 5.97 -5.39
N VAL A 80 10.11 5.97 -4.62
CA VAL A 80 8.95 6.83 -4.88
C VAL A 80 8.94 7.93 -3.84
N TYR A 81 9.09 9.17 -4.31
CA TYR A 81 9.00 10.35 -3.46
C TYR A 81 7.59 10.94 -3.54
N LEU A 82 6.97 11.13 -2.38
CA LEU A 82 5.67 11.74 -2.21
C LEU A 82 5.84 13.09 -1.54
N GLU A 83 5.18 14.12 -2.06
CA GLU A 83 5.28 15.47 -1.52
C GLU A 83 3.98 16.27 -1.67
N GLY A 84 3.84 17.30 -0.83
CA GLY A 84 2.66 18.17 -0.80
C GLY A 84 1.57 17.68 0.14
N PHE A 85 1.92 16.94 1.18
CA PHE A 85 0.98 16.52 2.22
C PHE A 85 0.42 17.73 2.99
N PRO A 86 -0.91 17.79 3.22
CA PRO A 86 -1.52 18.74 4.14
C PRO A 86 -0.87 18.70 5.54
N GLU A 87 -0.84 19.83 6.25
CA GLU A 87 -0.18 19.99 7.55
C GLU A 87 -0.64 18.98 8.63
N ASP A 88 -1.89 18.54 8.56
CA ASP A 88 -2.54 17.60 9.47
C ASP A 88 -2.41 16.12 9.04
N THR A 89 -1.55 15.82 8.07
CA THR A 89 -1.33 14.45 7.61
C THR A 89 -0.47 13.65 8.61
N PHE A 90 -0.87 12.41 8.90
CA PHE A 90 -0.09 11.45 9.68
C PHE A 90 0.28 10.22 8.87
N VAL A 91 1.50 9.72 9.09
CA VAL A 91 1.94 8.41 8.61
C VAL A 91 1.37 7.33 9.52
N ILE A 92 0.68 6.36 8.93
CA ILE A 92 0.20 5.16 9.62
C ILE A 92 0.98 3.96 9.08
N LEU A 93 1.66 3.23 9.95
CA LEU A 93 2.42 2.02 9.62
C LEU A 93 1.76 0.83 10.33
N ASP A 94 1.39 -0.21 9.59
CA ASP A 94 0.70 -1.41 10.11
C ASP A 94 -0.50 -1.08 11.01
N GLY A 95 -1.28 -0.06 10.64
CA GLY A 95 -2.45 0.40 11.39
C GLY A 95 -2.16 1.29 12.60
N ASN A 96 -0.89 1.62 12.88
CA ASN A 96 -0.50 2.47 14.00
C ASN A 96 0.00 3.84 13.51
N PRO A 97 -0.55 4.96 14.04
CA PRO A 97 0.00 6.29 13.77
C PRO A 97 1.46 6.37 14.25
N SER A 98 2.35 6.76 13.35
CA SER A 98 3.79 6.80 13.59
C SER A 98 4.31 8.22 13.74
N SER A 99 4.02 9.11 12.78
CA SER A 99 4.55 10.48 12.80
C SER A 99 3.75 11.45 11.91
N PRO A 100 3.79 12.77 12.17
CA PRO A 100 3.23 13.77 11.24
C PRO A 100 4.05 13.86 9.93
N ALA A 101 3.34 13.85 8.81
CA ALA A 101 3.87 14.01 7.44
C ALA A 101 3.65 15.40 6.85
N GLY A 102 2.85 16.25 7.50
CA GLY A 102 2.54 17.60 7.03
C GLY A 102 3.78 18.45 6.76
N GLY A 103 3.75 19.20 5.66
CA GLY A 103 4.84 20.08 5.22
C GLY A 103 6.13 19.35 4.82
N LYS A 104 6.15 18.00 4.82
CA LYS A 104 7.31 17.17 4.51
C LYS A 104 7.09 16.36 3.24
N GLY A 105 8.15 15.69 2.78
CA GLY A 105 8.06 14.62 1.79
C GLY A 105 8.28 13.26 2.43
N MET A 106 7.78 12.21 1.78
CA MET A 106 7.96 10.83 2.19
C MET A 106 8.61 10.03 1.06
N VAL A 107 9.60 9.22 1.38
CA VAL A 107 10.18 8.25 0.44
C VAL A 107 9.62 6.88 0.76
N ILE A 108 9.11 6.19 -0.25
CA ILE A 108 8.74 4.78 -0.18
C ILE A 108 9.72 4.00 -1.05
N GLU A 109 10.33 2.98 -0.46
CA GLU A 109 11.22 2.05 -1.14
C GLU A 109 10.97 0.62 -0.63
N ILE A 110 11.30 -0.37 -1.46
CA ILE A 110 11.15 -1.79 -1.10
C ILE A 110 12.49 -2.29 -0.63
N PHE A 111 12.52 -2.78 0.61
CA PHE A 111 13.66 -3.50 1.14
C PHE A 111 13.48 -5.01 0.92
N PRO A 112 14.51 -5.72 0.43
CA PRO A 112 14.46 -7.15 0.20
C PRO A 112 14.39 -7.95 1.51
N GLU A 113 14.82 -7.38 2.64
CA GLU A 113 14.76 -8.04 3.95
C GLU A 113 13.34 -8.01 4.54
N ALA A 114 12.46 -8.91 4.08
CA ALA A 114 11.16 -9.11 4.72
C ALA A 114 11.32 -9.85 6.05
N LEU A 115 10.63 -9.36 7.10
CA LEU A 115 10.59 -10.00 8.41
C LEU A 115 9.69 -11.24 8.35
N LYS A 116 10.26 -12.44 8.62
CA LYS A 116 9.50 -13.69 8.69
C LYS A 116 8.85 -13.83 10.07
N VAL A 117 7.53 -13.80 10.13
CA VAL A 117 6.78 -14.24 11.31
C VAL A 117 6.54 -15.73 11.20
N ILE A 118 7.31 -16.53 11.95
CA ILE A 118 7.09 -17.97 12.05
C ILE A 118 5.96 -18.19 13.05
N SER A 119 4.83 -18.72 12.60
CA SER A 119 3.77 -19.21 13.49
C SER A 119 3.90 -20.73 13.67
N ASN A 120 3.39 -21.29 14.76
CA ASN A 120 3.38 -22.74 15.01
C ASN A 120 2.38 -23.51 14.13
N ARG A 121 1.87 -22.89 13.06
CA ARG A 121 0.91 -23.49 12.14
C ARG A 121 1.63 -24.41 11.15
N PRO A 122 1.06 -25.59 10.81
CA PRO A 122 1.61 -26.45 9.77
C PRO A 122 1.74 -25.71 8.44
N TYR A 123 2.92 -25.79 7.80
CA TYR A 123 3.25 -25.06 6.56
C TYR A 123 2.27 -25.32 5.41
N ASN A 124 1.71 -26.52 5.32
CA ASN A 124 0.69 -26.89 4.33
C ASN A 124 -0.67 -26.20 4.54
N LEU A 125 -0.84 -25.49 5.66
CA LEU A 125 -2.02 -24.70 6.00
C LEU A 125 -1.75 -23.19 5.95
N ASP A 126 -0.51 -22.77 5.71
CA ASP A 126 -0.20 -21.36 5.53
C ASP A 126 -0.70 -20.90 4.16
N CYS A 127 -1.51 -19.86 4.17
CA CYS A 127 -2.02 -19.28 2.94
C CYS A 127 -0.93 -18.58 2.14
N TYR A 128 0.25 -18.29 2.74
CA TYR A 128 1.31 -17.43 2.22
C TYR A 128 2.66 -18.16 2.27
N PRO A 129 3.45 -18.22 1.18
CA PRO A 129 4.84 -18.66 1.27
C PRO A 129 5.68 -17.51 1.84
N VAL A 130 5.63 -17.29 3.15
CA VAL A 130 6.57 -16.35 3.78
C VAL A 130 7.92 -17.07 3.89
N GLY A 131 8.86 -16.70 3.01
CA GLY A 131 10.25 -17.17 3.11
C GLY A 131 10.44 -18.60 2.63
N MET A 132 10.32 -18.80 1.31
CA MET A 132 11.14 -19.84 0.68
C MET A 132 12.60 -19.46 0.91
N ASN A 133 13.30 -20.24 1.73
CA ASN A 133 14.76 -20.27 1.68
C ASN A 133 15.15 -20.48 0.23
N ARG A 134 16.12 -19.71 -0.27
CA ARG A 134 16.71 -19.95 -1.60
C ARG A 134 17.52 -21.26 -1.67
N ASP A 135 17.45 -22.08 -0.63
CA ASP A 135 18.12 -23.37 -0.52
C ASP A 135 17.05 -24.48 -0.63
N GLY A 136 16.73 -24.81 -1.88
CA GLY A 136 15.80 -25.86 -2.29
C GLY A 136 15.75 -25.96 -3.80
#